data_AF-A0A7K8XHQ5-F1
#
_entry.id   AF-A0A7K8XHQ5-F1
#
_cell.length_a   1.000
_cell.length_b   1.000
_cell.length_c   1.000
_cell.angle_alpha   90.00
_cell.angle_beta   90.00
_cell.angle_gamma   90.00
#
_symmetry.space_group_name_H-M   'P 1'
#
loop_
_entity.id
_entity.type
_entity.pdbx_description
1 polymer ?
#
loop_
_entity_poly.entity_id
_entity_poly.type
_entity_poly.pdbx_seq_one_letter_code
_entity_poly.pdbx_strand_id
1 'polypeptide(L)'
;MSVNPMAYEAQFFGFTPQTCVLRVYIAFQDYLFEIMLVVESVILKKLDAIPGSNISPLQIRKCTEKFFVFMKEQFNKLFGNLEKVLLQLVLSIPPNVLLPEDKVHQQYPYSKEQFQLLQEEVQELQRQCRAEASAGQALRAELEEQKVVQAELEKILQWFAGLESICREHGTSSVKESFTFLTQNSKKLQDVLKDVEKKSKRVKKHHQLL
;
A
#
# COMPACT_ATOMS: atom_id res chain seq x y z
N MET A 1 46.16 1.92 -3.58
CA MET A 1 45.65 2.84 -2.53
C MET A 1 44.14 2.76 -2.58
N SER A 2 43.50 2.14 -1.59
CA SER A 2 42.03 2.13 -1.48
C SER A 2 41.58 3.56 -1.20
N VAL A 3 40.81 4.13 -2.13
CA VAL A 3 40.20 5.45 -1.95
C VAL A 3 39.00 5.25 -1.02
N ASN A 4 39.01 5.84 0.17
CA ASN A 4 37.84 5.86 1.05
C ASN A 4 36.87 6.93 0.52
N PRO A 5 35.68 6.56 0.02
CA PRO A 5 34.71 7.52 -0.52
C PRO A 5 34.03 8.38 0.55
N MET A 6 34.13 8.04 1.85
CA MET A 6 33.46 8.75 2.96
C MET A 6 31.95 8.93 2.72
N ALA A 7 31.28 7.85 2.29
CA ALA A 7 29.87 7.88 1.93
C ALA A 7 28.94 8.11 3.13
N TYR A 8 29.33 7.61 4.32
CA TYR A 8 28.55 7.76 5.53
C TYR A 8 28.59 9.19 6.06
N GLU A 9 29.78 9.81 6.00
CA GLU A 9 29.97 11.23 6.26
C GLU A 9 29.16 12.08 5.28
N ALA A 10 29.15 11.70 4.00
CA ALA A 10 28.39 12.42 2.98
C ALA A 10 26.87 12.37 3.20
N GLN A 11 26.34 11.26 3.73
CA GLN A 11 24.94 11.17 4.13
C GLN A 11 24.60 12.21 5.21
N PHE A 12 25.46 12.37 6.22
CA PHE A 12 25.24 13.34 7.29
C PHE A 12 25.46 14.80 6.86
N PHE A 13 26.55 15.09 6.15
CA PHE A 13 26.92 16.46 5.79
C PHE A 13 26.24 16.96 4.51
N GLY A 14 25.70 16.07 3.68
CA GLY A 14 25.17 16.39 2.34
C GLY A 14 26.24 16.69 1.29
N PHE A 15 27.52 16.57 1.65
CA PHE A 15 28.67 16.70 0.76
C PHE A 15 29.79 15.77 1.23
N THR A 16 30.71 15.41 0.33
CA THR A 16 31.89 14.63 0.70
C THR A 16 32.93 15.54 1.38
N PRO A 17 33.49 15.14 2.54
CA PRO A 17 34.51 15.91 3.24
C PRO A 17 35.69 16.34 2.35
N GLN A 18 36.11 15.48 1.42
CA GLN A 18 37.20 15.74 0.48
C GLN A 18 36.87 16.92 -0.45
N THR A 19 35.62 17.02 -0.93
CA THR A 19 35.20 18.16 -1.76
C THR A 19 35.14 19.46 -0.96
N CYS A 20 34.73 19.41 0.31
CA CYS A 20 34.78 20.57 1.18
C CYS A 20 36.23 21.07 1.37
N VAL A 21 37.15 20.18 1.73
CA VAL A 21 38.57 20.51 1.91
C VAL A 21 39.19 21.04 0.63
N LEU A 22 38.87 20.47 -0.54
CA LEU A 22 39.34 20.97 -1.82
C LEU A 22 38.88 22.42 -2.09
N ARG A 23 37.62 22.76 -1.79
CA ARG A 23 37.11 24.13 -1.94
C ARG A 23 37.85 25.10 -1.00
N VAL A 24 38.13 24.67 0.23
CA VAL A 24 38.92 25.46 1.18
C VAL A 24 40.36 25.64 0.66
N TYR A 25 40.99 24.59 0.15
CA TYR A 25 42.33 24.66 -0.43
C TYR A 25 42.41 25.70 -1.55
N ILE A 26 41.46 25.66 -2.49
CA ILE A 26 41.40 26.60 -3.61
C ILE A 26 41.23 28.03 -3.10
N ALA A 27 40.28 28.26 -2.16
CA ALA A 27 40.06 29.59 -1.60
C ALA A 27 41.32 30.17 -0.92
N PHE A 28 42.02 29.36 -0.12
CA PHE A 28 43.28 29.79 0.51
C PHE A 28 44.37 30.07 -0.52
N GLN A 29 44.44 29.26 -1.57
CA GLN A 29 45.41 29.47 -2.65
C GLN A 29 45.12 30.79 -3.39
N ASP A 30 43.87 31.07 -3.71
CA ASP A 30 43.43 32.30 -4.37
C ASP A 30 43.76 33.53 -3.51
N TYR A 31 43.47 33.49 -2.20
CA TYR A 31 43.85 34.58 -1.29
C TYR A 31 45.36 34.78 -1.20
N LEU A 32 46.16 33.71 -1.22
CA LEU A 32 47.61 33.82 -1.22
C LEU A 32 48.10 34.54 -2.48
N PHE A 33 47.54 34.21 -3.66
CA PHE A 33 47.85 34.90 -4.91
C PHE A 33 47.46 36.38 -4.85
N GLU A 34 46.24 36.69 -4.41
CA GLU A 34 45.76 38.07 -4.30
C GLU A 34 46.64 38.92 -3.40
N ILE A 35 47.03 38.40 -2.22
CA ILE A 35 47.91 39.10 -1.30
C ILE A 35 49.28 39.37 -1.94
N MET A 36 49.87 38.41 -2.67
CA MET A 36 51.15 38.65 -3.35
C MET A 36 51.05 39.73 -4.42
N LEU A 37 49.96 39.77 -5.18
CA LEU A 37 49.72 40.83 -6.17
C LEU A 37 49.60 42.21 -5.51
N VAL A 38 48.91 42.28 -4.37
CA VAL A 38 48.80 43.53 -3.59
C VAL A 38 50.17 43.96 -3.07
N VAL A 39 50.94 43.04 -2.51
CA VAL A 39 52.30 43.33 -2.00
C VAL A 39 53.20 43.84 -3.13
N GLU A 40 53.21 43.18 -4.29
CA GLU A 40 53.98 43.63 -5.45
C GLU A 40 53.55 45.03 -5.91
N SER A 41 52.24 45.28 -6.01
CA SER A 41 51.71 46.59 -6.39
C SER A 41 52.11 47.70 -5.40
N VAL A 42 52.07 47.41 -4.10
CA VAL A 42 52.46 48.38 -3.06
C VAL A 42 53.96 48.66 -3.12
N ILE A 43 54.81 47.65 -3.30
CA ILE A 43 56.26 47.82 -3.45
C ILE A 43 56.58 48.71 -4.66
N LEU A 44 55.96 48.44 -5.81
CA LEU A 44 56.14 49.23 -7.03
C LEU A 44 55.74 50.69 -6.82
N LYS A 45 54.54 50.95 -6.26
CA LYS A 45 54.07 52.32 -5.97
C LYS A 45 54.99 53.07 -5.01
N LYS A 46 55.60 52.38 -4.03
CA LYS A 46 56.53 53.00 -3.08
C LYS A 46 57.89 53.28 -3.69
N LEU A 47 58.35 52.48 -4.65
CA LEU A 47 59.60 52.71 -5.36
C LEU A 47 59.51 53.88 -6.35
N ASP A 48 58.36 54.04 -7.02
CA ASP A 48 58.11 55.19 -7.89
C ASP A 48 58.15 56.53 -7.12
N ALA A 49 57.86 56.50 -5.82
CA ALA A 49 57.90 57.66 -4.94
C ALA A 49 59.32 58.05 -4.47
N ILE A 50 60.35 57.22 -4.75
CA ILE A 50 61.73 57.45 -4.31
C ILE A 50 62.59 57.90 -5.50
N PRO A 51 63.00 59.19 -5.57
CA PRO A 51 63.84 59.66 -6.66
C PRO A 51 65.24 59.03 -6.59
N GLY A 52 65.72 58.49 -7.73
CA GLY A 52 67.05 57.87 -7.86
C GLY A 52 67.11 56.36 -7.61
N SER A 53 65.97 55.66 -7.53
CA SER A 53 65.98 54.19 -7.44
C SER A 53 66.34 53.54 -8.78
N ASN A 54 67.35 52.67 -8.78
CA ASN A 54 67.82 51.92 -9.95
C ASN A 54 67.22 50.49 -10.04
N ILE A 55 66.14 50.23 -9.29
CA ILE A 55 65.54 48.89 -9.21
C ILE A 55 64.55 48.72 -10.35
N SER A 56 64.76 47.70 -11.18
CA SER A 56 63.83 47.40 -12.28
C SER A 56 62.57 46.71 -11.76
N PRO A 57 61.37 47.05 -12.27
CA PRO A 57 60.14 46.31 -12.00
C PRO A 57 60.25 44.80 -12.23
N LEU A 58 61.06 44.39 -13.22
CA LEU A 58 61.32 42.98 -13.52
C LEU A 58 62.06 42.25 -12.39
N GLN A 59 62.95 42.94 -11.66
CA GLN A 59 63.66 42.36 -10.52
C GLN A 59 62.72 42.13 -9.34
N ILE A 60 61.78 43.06 -9.12
CA ILE A 60 60.75 42.94 -8.07
C ILE A 60 59.83 41.78 -8.40
N ARG A 61 59.32 41.70 -9.64
CA ARG A 61 58.49 40.59 -10.08
C ARG A 61 59.17 39.24 -9.88
N LYS A 62 60.45 39.11 -10.29
CA LYS A 62 61.22 37.88 -10.09
C LYS A 62 61.41 37.56 -8.59
N CYS A 63 61.55 38.56 -7.74
CA CYS A 63 61.63 38.39 -6.29
C CYS A 63 60.30 37.91 -5.71
N THR A 64 59.18 38.56 -6.07
CA THR A 64 57.83 38.17 -5.66
C THR A 64 57.49 36.76 -6.11
N GLU A 65 57.78 36.39 -7.36
CA GLU A 65 57.56 35.04 -7.89
C GLU A 65 58.37 34.00 -7.10
N LYS A 66 59.64 34.27 -6.79
CA LYS A 66 60.48 33.37 -5.98
C LYS A 66 59.92 33.20 -4.56
N PHE A 67 59.48 34.29 -3.93
CA PHE A 67 58.86 34.23 -2.61
C PHE A 67 57.52 33.50 -2.64
N PHE A 68 56.71 33.72 -3.68
CA PHE A 68 55.44 33.06 -3.86
C PHE A 68 55.59 31.53 -4.00
N VAL A 69 56.58 31.06 -4.78
CA VAL A 69 56.88 29.62 -4.89
C VAL A 69 57.22 29.04 -3.51
N PHE A 70 58.07 29.72 -2.75
CA PHE A 70 58.41 29.29 -1.38
C PHE A 70 57.16 29.24 -0.47
N MET A 71 56.32 30.28 -0.51
CA MET A 71 55.09 30.33 0.28
C MET A 71 54.12 29.22 -0.10
N LYS A 72 53.98 28.93 -1.40
CA LYS A 72 53.12 27.85 -1.90
C LYS A 72 53.59 26.47 -1.43
N GLU A 73 54.90 26.22 -1.45
CA GLU A 73 55.46 24.96 -0.94
C GLU A 73 55.19 24.77 0.56
N GLN A 74 55.41 25.82 1.36
CA GLN A 74 55.11 25.77 2.80
C GLN A 74 53.61 25.63 3.06
N PHE A 75 52.78 26.37 2.31
CA PHE A 75 51.33 26.27 2.39
C PHE A 75 50.86 24.84 2.10
N ASN A 76 51.30 24.22 1.00
CA ASN A 76 50.92 22.86 0.65
C ASN A 76 51.28 21.84 1.75
N LYS A 77 52.46 21.99 2.35
CA LYS A 77 52.90 21.12 3.45
C LYS A 77 52.02 21.27 4.68
N LEU A 78 51.72 22.51 5.07
CA LEU A 78 50.89 22.81 6.24
C LEU A 78 49.43 22.41 6.01
N PHE A 79 48.91 22.72 4.82
CA PHE A 79 47.55 22.38 4.42
C PHE A 79 47.36 20.87 4.36
N GLY A 80 48.34 20.11 3.87
CA GLY A 80 48.26 18.63 3.88
C GLY A 80 48.17 18.04 5.29
N ASN A 81 48.71 18.71 6.31
CA ASN A 81 48.52 18.31 7.71
C ASN A 81 47.14 18.73 8.22
N LEU A 82 46.72 19.96 7.90
CA LEU A 82 45.39 20.47 8.26
C LEU A 82 44.28 19.60 7.65
N GLU A 83 44.39 19.22 6.38
CA GLU A 83 43.48 18.32 5.68
C GLU A 83 43.33 17.00 6.44
N LYS A 84 44.42 16.37 6.84
CA LYS A 84 44.36 15.12 7.62
C LYS A 84 43.62 15.32 8.94
N VAL A 85 43.90 16.41 9.65
CA VAL A 85 43.24 16.72 10.93
C VAL A 85 41.75 16.96 10.73
N LEU A 86 41.38 17.75 9.72
CA LEU A 86 39.97 18.03 9.39
C LEU A 86 39.23 16.74 9.03
N LEU A 87 39.80 15.92 8.15
CA LEU A 87 39.19 14.67 7.71
C LEU A 87 39.12 13.62 8.82
N GLN A 88 40.04 13.62 9.79
CA GLN A 88 40.08 12.61 10.85
C GLN A 88 39.30 12.99 12.10
N LEU A 89 39.23 14.27 12.46
CA LEU A 89 38.68 14.71 13.74
C LEU A 89 37.41 15.55 13.62
N VAL A 90 37.18 16.21 12.49
CA VAL A 90 36.06 17.17 12.33
C VAL A 90 35.00 16.64 11.37
N LEU A 91 35.44 16.17 10.21
CA LEU A 91 34.57 15.72 9.12
C LEU A 91 34.49 14.19 9.02
N SER A 92 34.83 13.48 10.10
CA SER A 92 34.66 12.03 10.22
C SER A 92 33.50 11.71 11.13
N ILE A 93 32.79 10.63 10.81
CA ILE A 93 31.85 10.03 11.76
C ILE A 93 32.57 8.84 12.41
N PRO A 94 32.71 8.82 13.75
CA PRO A 94 33.33 7.69 14.43
C PRO A 94 32.55 6.40 14.12
N PRO A 95 33.23 5.26 13.89
CA PRO A 95 32.56 4.00 13.52
C PRO A 95 31.64 3.45 14.61
N ASN A 96 31.79 3.94 15.84
CA ASN A 96 30.95 3.60 17.00
C ASN A 96 29.72 4.51 17.14
N VAL A 97 29.56 5.51 16.27
CA VAL A 97 28.42 6.43 16.27
C VAL A 97 27.52 6.10 15.11
N LEU A 98 26.24 5.95 15.42
CA LEU A 98 25.20 5.63 14.46
C LEU A 98 24.33 6.87 14.24
N LEU A 99 24.12 7.24 12.99
CA LEU A 99 23.33 8.41 12.64
C LEU A 99 21.87 8.24 13.08
N PRO A 100 21.16 9.33 13.40
CA PRO A 100 19.75 9.26 13.80
C PRO A 100 18.86 8.52 12.80
N GLU A 101 19.17 8.64 11.50
CA GLU A 101 18.48 7.99 10.39
C GLU A 101 18.58 6.47 10.45
N ASP A 102 19.72 5.95 10.91
CA ASP A 102 19.97 4.51 10.96
C ASP A 102 19.52 3.88 12.27
N LYS A 103 19.03 4.66 13.25
CA LYS A 103 18.64 4.14 14.58
C LYS A 103 17.64 2.98 14.50
N VAL A 104 16.80 2.97 13.46
CA VAL A 104 15.86 1.87 13.17
C VAL A 104 16.57 0.53 12.99
N HIS A 105 17.77 0.53 12.39
CA HIS A 105 18.56 -0.68 12.19
C HIS A 105 19.17 -1.22 13.49
N GLN A 106 19.41 -0.36 14.48
CA GLN A 106 19.87 -0.78 15.80
C GLN A 106 18.71 -1.21 16.71
N GLN A 107 17.59 -0.51 16.67
CA GLN A 107 16.42 -0.80 17.51
C GLN A 107 15.65 -2.03 17.04
N TYR A 108 15.58 -2.23 15.71
CA TYR A 108 14.86 -3.33 15.09
C TYR A 108 15.75 -4.02 14.06
N PRO A 109 16.81 -4.74 14.51
CA PRO A 109 17.64 -5.49 13.60
C PRO A 109 16.80 -6.61 12.98
N TYR A 110 16.61 -6.54 11.67
CA TYR A 110 15.85 -7.54 10.92
C TYR A 110 16.79 -8.32 10.02
N SER A 111 16.82 -9.65 10.16
CA SER A 111 17.62 -10.48 9.27
C SER A 111 16.96 -10.57 7.89
N LYS A 112 17.74 -10.88 6.86
CA LYS A 112 17.21 -11.08 5.50
C LYS A 112 16.17 -12.20 5.45
N GLU A 113 16.38 -13.25 6.25
CA GLU A 113 15.47 -14.39 6.37
C GLU A 113 14.15 -13.98 7.03
N GLN A 114 14.21 -13.23 8.13
CA GLN A 114 13.01 -12.69 8.78
C GLN A 114 12.25 -11.76 7.85
N PHE A 115 12.94 -10.94 7.05
CA PHE A 115 12.33 -10.08 6.04
C PHE A 115 11.59 -10.88 4.97
N GLN A 116 12.19 -11.98 4.49
CA GLN A 116 11.55 -12.87 3.53
C GLN A 116 10.31 -13.54 4.11
N LEU A 117 10.40 -14.08 5.34
CA LEU A 117 9.25 -14.68 6.01
C LEU A 117 8.10 -13.68 6.19
N LEU A 118 8.40 -12.45 6.59
CA LEU A 118 7.40 -11.39 6.71
C LEU A 118 6.77 -11.06 5.34
N GLN A 119 7.57 -11.04 4.28
CA GLN A 119 7.07 -10.79 2.93
C GLN A 119 6.14 -11.91 2.45
N GLU A 120 6.47 -13.16 2.74
CA GLU A 120 5.63 -14.33 2.45
C GLU A 120 4.32 -14.28 3.25
N GLU A 121 4.39 -13.97 4.55
CA GLU A 121 3.21 -13.82 5.42
C GLU A 121 2.28 -12.71 4.91
N VAL A 122 2.82 -11.55 4.52
CA VAL A 122 2.03 -10.45 3.94
C VAL A 122 1.32 -10.90 2.65
N GLN A 123 2.01 -11.65 1.79
CA GLN A 123 1.40 -12.17 0.56
C GLN A 123 0.31 -13.21 0.83
N GLU A 124 0.51 -14.07 1.82
CA GLU A 124 -0.47 -15.06 2.24
C GLU A 124 -1.72 -14.39 2.82
N LEU A 125 -1.55 -13.45 3.75
CA LEU A 125 -2.65 -12.67 4.33
C LEU A 125 -3.43 -11.89 3.27
N GLN A 126 -2.74 -11.29 2.28
CA GLN A 126 -3.42 -10.64 1.16
C GLN A 126 -4.24 -11.62 0.31
N ARG A 127 -3.76 -12.85 0.12
CA ARG A 127 -4.52 -13.89 -0.59
C ARG A 127 -5.75 -14.32 0.20
N GLN A 128 -5.59 -14.52 1.51
CA GLN A 128 -6.70 -14.85 2.40
C GLN A 128 -7.76 -13.75 2.44
N CYS A 129 -7.37 -12.48 2.60
CA CYS A 129 -8.31 -11.36 2.56
C CYS A 129 -9.12 -11.30 1.25
N ARG A 130 -8.50 -11.59 0.11
CA ARG A 130 -9.21 -11.66 -1.19
C ARG A 130 -10.18 -12.83 -1.25
N ALA A 131 -9.76 -14.00 -0.77
CA ALA A 131 -10.61 -15.19 -0.70
C ALA A 131 -11.84 -14.93 0.20
N GLU A 132 -11.63 -14.38 1.38
CA GLU A 132 -12.70 -14.02 2.33
C GLU A 132 -13.66 -12.98 1.74
N ALA A 133 -13.13 -11.95 1.06
CA ALA A 133 -13.98 -10.98 0.37
C ALA A 133 -14.85 -11.64 -0.72
N SER A 134 -14.30 -12.57 -1.49
CA SER A 134 -15.03 -13.30 -2.52
C SER A 134 -16.08 -14.26 -1.93
N ALA A 135 -15.75 -14.95 -0.84
CA ALA A 135 -16.67 -15.82 -0.12
C ALA A 135 -17.82 -15.01 0.49
N GLY A 136 -17.52 -13.86 1.09
CA GLY A 136 -18.53 -12.93 1.60
C GLY A 136 -19.47 -12.42 0.51
N GLN A 137 -18.98 -12.19 -0.71
CA GLN A 137 -19.82 -11.83 -1.85
C GLN A 137 -20.69 -13.01 -2.32
N ALA A 138 -20.15 -14.22 -2.36
CA ALA A 138 -20.91 -15.43 -2.72
C ALA A 138 -22.04 -15.70 -1.73
N LEU A 139 -21.76 -15.62 -0.42
CA LEU A 139 -22.78 -15.79 0.62
C LEU A 139 -23.89 -14.74 0.54
N ARG A 140 -23.56 -13.50 0.18
CA ARG A 140 -24.58 -12.46 -0.05
C ARG A 140 -25.44 -12.78 -1.27
N ALA A 141 -24.85 -13.28 -2.35
CA ALA A 141 -25.61 -13.68 -3.53
C ALA A 141 -26.57 -14.84 -3.22
N GLU A 142 -26.09 -15.87 -2.52
CA GLU A 142 -26.90 -17.01 -2.10
C GLU A 142 -28.06 -16.59 -1.18
N LEU A 143 -27.82 -15.63 -0.28
CA LEU A 143 -28.85 -15.08 0.59
C LEU A 143 -29.94 -14.33 -0.18
N GLU A 144 -29.59 -13.60 -1.24
CA GLU A 144 -30.58 -12.96 -2.11
C GLU A 144 -31.37 -13.99 -2.93
N GLU A 145 -30.72 -15.04 -3.44
CA GLU A 145 -31.42 -16.15 -4.10
C GLU A 145 -32.40 -16.86 -3.16
N GLN A 146 -31.98 -17.10 -1.91
CA GLN A 146 -32.84 -17.73 -0.90
C GLN A 146 -34.08 -16.89 -0.59
N LYS A 147 -33.95 -15.56 -0.51
CA LYS A 147 -35.10 -14.65 -0.33
C LYS A 147 -36.10 -14.75 -1.47
N VAL A 148 -35.62 -14.85 -2.71
CA VAL A 148 -36.49 -15.01 -3.88
C VAL A 148 -37.28 -16.32 -3.79
N VAL A 149 -36.60 -17.43 -3.49
CA VAL A 149 -37.26 -18.74 -3.34
C VAL A 149 -38.27 -18.73 -2.20
N GLN A 150 -37.92 -18.10 -1.06
CA GLN A 150 -38.83 -17.97 0.07
C GLN A 150 -40.08 -17.16 -0.32
N ALA A 151 -39.93 -16.06 -1.04
CA ALA A 151 -41.06 -15.27 -1.50
C ALA A 151 -41.97 -16.05 -2.47
N GLU A 152 -41.41 -16.88 -3.35
CA GLU A 152 -42.20 -17.76 -4.22
C GLU A 152 -42.97 -18.83 -3.42
N LEU A 153 -42.35 -19.43 -2.40
CA LEU A 153 -43.03 -20.38 -1.52
C LEU A 153 -44.16 -19.72 -0.72
N GLU A 154 -43.94 -18.50 -0.22
CA GLU A 154 -44.97 -17.73 0.47
C GLU A 154 -46.15 -17.38 -0.45
N LYS A 155 -45.90 -17.03 -1.72
CA LYS A 155 -46.96 -16.87 -2.72
C LYS A 155 -47.75 -18.16 -2.89
N ILE A 156 -47.09 -19.31 -3.03
CA ILE A 156 -47.78 -20.61 -3.17
C ILE A 156 -48.66 -20.89 -1.93
N LEU A 157 -48.15 -20.65 -0.73
CA LEU A 157 -48.94 -20.79 0.51
C LEU A 157 -50.16 -19.86 0.54
N GLN A 158 -50.01 -18.60 0.11
CA GLN A 158 -51.13 -17.66 -0.02
C GLN A 158 -52.17 -18.13 -1.05
N TRP A 159 -51.74 -18.73 -2.16
CA TRP A 159 -52.64 -19.31 -3.15
C TRP A 159 -53.44 -20.48 -2.57
N PHE A 160 -52.80 -21.39 -1.81
CA PHE A 160 -53.51 -22.46 -1.11
C PHE A 160 -54.51 -21.92 -0.09
N ALA A 161 -54.11 -20.94 0.72
CA ALA A 161 -55.00 -20.30 1.68
C ALA A 161 -56.20 -19.61 1.01
N GLY A 162 -55.99 -18.95 -0.13
CA GLY A 162 -57.04 -18.33 -0.93
C GLY A 162 -57.99 -19.36 -1.57
N LEU A 163 -57.47 -20.49 -2.04
CA LEU A 163 -58.30 -21.58 -2.54
C LEU A 163 -59.18 -22.17 -1.43
N GLU A 164 -58.60 -22.42 -0.26
CA GLU A 164 -59.34 -22.88 0.92
C GLU A 164 -60.42 -21.88 1.36
N SER A 165 -60.14 -20.57 1.31
CA SER A 165 -61.12 -19.54 1.65
C SER A 165 -62.27 -19.51 0.65
N ILE A 166 -62.01 -19.58 -0.65
CA ILE A 166 -63.05 -19.64 -1.70
C ILE A 166 -63.93 -20.89 -1.53
N CYS A 167 -63.33 -22.06 -1.27
CA CYS A 167 -64.07 -23.28 -1.00
C CYS A 167 -64.96 -23.15 0.24
N ARG A 168 -64.47 -22.48 1.30
CA ARG A 168 -65.24 -22.19 2.52
C ARG A 168 -66.40 -21.23 2.25
N GLU A 169 -66.19 -20.17 1.47
CA GLU A 169 -67.23 -19.19 1.10
C GLU A 169 -68.36 -19.82 0.27
N HIS A 170 -68.02 -20.73 -0.65
CA HIS A 170 -69.00 -21.50 -1.42
C HIS A 170 -69.57 -22.72 -0.68
N GLY A 171 -69.36 -22.83 0.64
CA GLY A 171 -70.00 -23.83 1.49
C GLY A 171 -69.41 -25.25 1.41
N THR A 172 -68.27 -25.43 0.74
CA THR A 172 -67.52 -26.69 0.68
C THR A 172 -66.20 -26.57 1.45
N SER A 173 -66.31 -26.28 2.75
CA SER A 173 -65.15 -26.04 3.64
C SER A 173 -64.16 -27.21 3.71
N SER A 174 -64.62 -28.43 3.43
CA SER A 174 -63.77 -29.59 3.20
C SER A 174 -64.25 -30.31 1.95
N VAL A 175 -63.51 -30.14 0.86
CA VAL A 175 -63.81 -30.82 -0.41
C VAL A 175 -63.80 -32.33 -0.22
N LYS A 176 -62.91 -32.84 0.64
CA LYS A 176 -62.84 -34.26 1.00
C LYS A 176 -64.13 -34.73 1.68
N GLU A 177 -64.60 -34.03 2.70
CA GLU A 177 -65.85 -34.39 3.40
C GLU A 177 -67.05 -34.27 2.46
N SER A 178 -67.09 -33.21 1.65
CA SER A 178 -68.14 -32.99 0.65
C SER A 178 -68.20 -34.12 -0.36
N PHE A 179 -67.05 -34.56 -0.89
CA PHE A 179 -66.98 -35.71 -1.80
C PHE A 179 -67.39 -37.02 -1.12
N THR A 180 -66.99 -37.26 0.12
CA THR A 180 -67.39 -38.47 0.85
C THR A 180 -68.90 -38.52 1.10
N PHE A 181 -69.50 -37.39 1.49
CA PHE A 181 -70.95 -37.27 1.67
C PHE A 181 -71.71 -37.48 0.37
N LEU A 182 -71.26 -36.84 -0.72
CA LEU A 182 -71.86 -37.00 -2.05
C LEU A 182 -71.80 -38.46 -2.52
N THR A 183 -70.64 -39.12 -2.37
CA THR A 183 -70.44 -40.52 -2.74
C THR A 183 -71.31 -41.46 -1.92
N GLN A 184 -71.43 -41.22 -0.60
CA GLN A 184 -72.28 -42.02 0.28
C GLN A 184 -73.77 -41.86 -0.05
N ASN A 185 -74.23 -40.63 -0.33
CA ASN A 185 -75.61 -40.38 -0.72
C ASN A 185 -75.93 -40.89 -2.12
N SER A 186 -75.00 -40.77 -3.07
CA SER A 186 -75.14 -41.36 -4.40
C SER A 186 -75.29 -42.88 -4.32
N LYS A 187 -74.53 -43.54 -3.43
CA LYS A 187 -74.66 -44.99 -3.18
C LYS A 187 -76.05 -45.34 -2.62
N LYS A 188 -76.51 -44.62 -1.59
CA LYS A 188 -77.86 -44.79 -1.03
C LYS A 188 -78.95 -44.57 -2.08
N LEU A 189 -78.83 -43.53 -2.90
CA LEU A 189 -79.79 -43.22 -3.96
C LEU A 189 -79.81 -44.33 -5.01
N GLN A 190 -78.65 -44.85 -5.41
CA GLN A 190 -78.54 -45.97 -6.34
C GLN A 190 -79.20 -47.24 -5.80
N ASP A 191 -79.06 -47.50 -4.49
CA ASP A 191 -79.70 -48.64 -3.82
C ASP A 191 -81.23 -48.47 -3.77
N VAL A 192 -81.74 -47.27 -3.46
CA VAL A 192 -83.17 -46.95 -3.51
C VAL A 192 -83.73 -47.04 -4.93
N LEU A 193 -83.01 -46.56 -5.94
CA LEU A 193 -83.39 -46.66 -7.35
C LEU A 193 -83.51 -48.12 -7.78
N LYS A 194 -82.56 -48.98 -7.40
CA LYS A 194 -82.64 -50.43 -7.65
C LYS A 194 -83.86 -51.06 -6.98
N ASP A 195 -84.21 -50.63 -5.77
CA ASP A 195 -85.39 -51.13 -5.06
C ASP A 195 -86.71 -50.62 -5.65
N VAL A 196 -86.77 -49.36 -6.09
CA VAL A 196 -87.92 -48.81 -6.83
C VAL A 196 -88.08 -49.51 -8.18
N GLU A 197 -86.98 -49.79 -8.88
CA GLU A 197 -87.02 -50.53 -10.15
C GLU A 197 -87.50 -51.99 -9.94
N LYS A 198 -87.05 -52.66 -8.87
CA LYS A 198 -87.57 -53.98 -8.48
C LYS A 198 -89.05 -53.94 -8.11
N LYS A 199 -89.50 -52.93 -7.36
CA LYS A 199 -90.92 -52.76 -7.00
C LYS A 199 -91.78 -52.39 -8.22
N SER A 200 -91.28 -51.55 -9.12
CA SER A 200 -91.92 -51.22 -10.40
C SER A 200 -92.08 -52.46 -11.29
N LYS A 201 -91.05 -53.32 -11.37
CA LYS A 201 -91.15 -54.64 -12.05
C LYS A 201 -92.18 -55.57 -11.39
N ARG A 202 -92.38 -55.49 -10.06
CA ARG A 202 -93.44 -56.23 -9.36
C ARG A 202 -94.85 -55.66 -9.62
N VAL A 203 -95.01 -54.34 -9.67
CA VAL A 203 -96.29 -53.68 -9.97
C VAL A 203 -96.71 -53.92 -11.43
N LYS A 204 -95.76 -53.90 -12.39
CA LYS A 204 -96.02 -54.28 -13.79
C LYS A 204 -96.44 -55.74 -13.96
N LYS A 205 -95.95 -56.67 -13.11
CA LYS A 205 -96.44 -58.06 -13.07
C LYS A 205 -97.85 -58.17 -12.48
N HIS A 206 -98.26 -57.29 -11.57
CA HIS A 206 -99.62 -57.29 -11.03
C HIS A 206 -100.67 -56.71 -11.99
N HIS A 207 -100.28 -55.79 -12.89
CA HIS A 207 -101.18 -55.28 -13.94
C HIS A 207 -101.34 -56.20 -15.17
N GLN A 208 -100.62 -57.32 -15.24
CA GLN A 208 -100.87 -58.39 -16.21
C GLN A 208 -101.74 -59.53 -15.64
N LEU A 209 -102.19 -59.40 -14.38
CA LEU A 209 -102.99 -60.39 -13.66
C LEU A 209 -104.33 -59.84 -13.15
N LEU A 210 -104.76 -58.69 -13.68
CA LEU A 210 -106.14 -58.19 -13.65
C LEU A 210 -106.60 -58.08 -15.11
#